data_AF-A0A7C5A0Q6-F1
#
_entry.id   AF-A0A7C5A0Q6-F1
#
_cell.length_a   1.000
_cell.length_b   1.000
_cell.length_c   1.000
_cell.angle_alpha   90.00
_cell.angle_beta   90.00
_cell.angle_gamma   90.00
#
_symmetry.space_group_name_H-M   'P 1'
#
loop_
_entity.id
_entity.type
_entity.pdbx_description
1 polymer ?
#
loop_
_entity_poly.entity_id
_entity_poly.type
_entity_poly.pdbx_seq_one_letter_code
_entity_poly.pdbx_strand_id
1 'polypeptide(L)'
;MIFVVILRNEGHKVRVTLKLPSSIFHLLSSIFYLLLPLLLLTGCWYDMRQQAKVKPLESSDFFLDGQSSRPLLVDTVARGHLNSDKAFYQGMNEDDTPVENFPIEITREVLERGRERYDIFCAPCHSRVGNGQGMIVQRGFKAPPSFHIDRLREAPPGYYYDVITNGFGVMYSYASRVPPEDRWAIIAYIKALQLSQNATLDDVPPDQRSKLEEPGQ
;
A
#
# COMPACT_ATOMS: atom_id res chain seq x y z
N MET A 1 46.79 31.93 44.07
CA MET A 1 47.05 31.70 42.62
C MET A 1 47.96 32.81 42.14
N ILE A 2 49.27 32.57 42.03
CA ILE A 2 50.24 33.61 41.65
C ILE A 2 50.48 33.46 40.15
N PHE A 3 49.90 34.35 39.35
CA PHE A 3 50.25 34.46 37.93
C PHE A 3 51.56 35.23 37.83
N VAL A 4 52.61 34.57 37.32
CA VAL A 4 53.89 35.24 37.08
C VAL A 4 53.82 35.86 35.69
N VAL A 5 53.64 37.18 35.65
CA VAL A 5 53.70 37.98 34.42
C VAL A 5 55.16 38.33 34.17
N ILE A 6 55.77 37.71 33.15
CA ILE A 6 57.13 38.02 32.74
C ILE A 6 57.05 39.02 31.59
N LEU A 7 57.46 40.27 31.87
CA LEU A 7 57.61 41.32 30.87
C LEU A 7 59.03 41.25 30.31
N ARG A 8 59.17 40.88 29.03
CA ARG A 8 60.46 40.95 28.33
C ARG A 8 60.41 42.11 27.34
N ASN A 9 61.31 43.09 27.54
CA ASN A 9 61.41 44.25 26.68
C ASN A 9 62.43 43.96 25.57
N GLU A 10 61.97 43.87 24.32
CA GLU A 10 62.82 43.66 23.14
C GLU A 10 62.74 44.89 22.22
N GLY A 11 63.15 46.05 22.75
CA GLY A 11 63.16 47.32 22.02
C GLY A 11 61.80 48.02 22.00
N HIS A 12 61.26 48.37 20.81
CA HIS A 12 59.98 49.10 20.69
C HIS A 12 58.72 48.23 20.96
N LYS A 13 58.87 46.98 21.43
CA LYS A 13 57.76 46.08 21.73
C LYS A 13 57.97 45.40 23.09
N VAL A 14 56.98 45.55 23.99
CA VAL A 14 56.90 44.82 25.25
C VAL A 14 56.14 43.52 25.01
N ARG A 15 56.81 42.37 25.21
CA ARG A 15 56.15 41.07 25.14
C ARG A 15 55.74 40.66 26.56
N VAL A 16 54.44 40.60 26.80
CA VAL A 16 53.85 40.08 28.03
C VAL A 16 53.72 38.57 27.89
N THR A 17 54.44 37.79 28.70
CA THR A 17 54.28 36.33 28.74
C THR A 17 53.67 35.92 30.08
N LEU A 18 52.47 35.33 30.01
CA LEU A 18 51.78 34.73 31.15
C LEU A 18 52.26 33.28 31.28
N LYS A 19 53.02 32.99 32.34
CA LYS A 19 53.51 31.63 32.60
C LYS A 19 52.59 30.94 33.61
N LEU A 20 51.72 30.07 33.11
CA LEU A 20 50.86 29.23 33.95
C LEU A 20 51.68 28.10 34.59
N PRO A 21 51.45 27.76 35.87
CA PRO A 21 52.09 26.60 36.49
C PRO A 21 51.65 25.31 35.76
N SER A 22 52.57 24.35 35.64
CA SER A 22 52.36 23.12 34.87
C SER A 22 51.13 22.33 35.32
N SER A 23 50.80 22.34 36.61
CA SER A 23 49.60 21.70 37.16
C SER A 23 48.29 22.28 36.60
N ILE A 24 48.23 23.60 36.37
CA ILE A 24 47.07 24.26 35.76
C ILE A 24 47.02 23.93 34.26
N PHE A 25 48.17 23.85 33.59
CA PHE A 25 48.24 23.47 32.18
C PHE A 25 47.74 22.03 31.95
N HIS A 26 48.16 21.07 32.80
CA HIS A 26 47.69 19.68 32.73
C HIS A 26 46.20 19.57 33.05
N LEU A 27 45.70 20.30 34.05
CA LEU A 27 44.27 20.32 34.39
C LEU A 27 43.40 20.86 33.24
N LEU A 28 43.80 21.99 32.64
CA LEU A 28 43.11 22.57 31.49
C LEU A 28 43.15 21.65 30.26
N SER A 29 44.28 20.97 30.04
CA SER A 29 44.43 20.00 28.96
C SER A 29 43.54 18.77 29.16
N SER A 30 43.48 18.22 30.38
CA SER A 30 42.57 17.09 30.70
C SER A 30 41.10 17.46 30.55
N ILE A 31 40.70 18.68 30.97
CA ILE A 31 39.34 19.19 30.78
C ILE A 31 39.02 19.33 29.28
N PHE A 32 39.96 19.86 28.49
CA PHE A 32 39.80 19.97 27.04
C PHE A 32 39.61 18.62 26.36
N TYR A 33 40.42 17.61 26.71
CA TYR A 33 40.29 16.26 26.14
C TYR A 33 39.01 15.53 26.57
N LEU A 34 38.41 15.88 27.72
CA LEU A 34 37.10 15.37 28.14
C LEU A 34 35.93 16.09 27.47
N LEU A 35 36.02 17.41 27.27
CA LEU A 35 34.94 18.22 26.70
C LEU A 35 34.88 18.14 25.17
N LEU A 36 36.02 17.98 24.49
CA LEU A 36 36.10 17.90 23.03
C LEU A 36 35.24 16.77 22.42
N PRO A 37 35.30 15.51 22.89
CA PRO A 37 34.42 14.46 22.36
C PRO A 37 32.94 14.71 22.71
N LEU A 38 32.65 15.32 23.86
CA LEU A 38 31.28 15.70 24.25
C LEU A 38 30.71 16.75 23.27
N LEU A 39 31.52 17.72 22.85
CA LEU A 39 31.15 18.73 21.85
C LEU A 39 30.90 18.10 20.47
N LEU A 40 31.77 17.17 20.06
CA LEU A 40 31.65 16.47 18.77
C LEU A 40 30.38 15.59 18.69
N LEU A 41 29.91 15.05 19.82
CA LEU A 41 28.66 14.27 19.88
C LEU A 41 27.39 15.15 19.75
N THR A 42 27.48 16.47 19.95
CA THR A 42 26.33 17.39 19.74
C THR A 42 26.09 17.74 18.28
N GLY A 43 27.00 17.34 17.37
CA GLY A 43 26.93 17.58 15.93
C GLY A 43 25.97 16.66 15.15
N CYS A 44 25.24 15.74 15.80
CA CYS A 44 24.19 14.97 15.14
C CYS A 44 22.99 15.86 14.81
N TRP A 45 23.11 16.61 13.71
CA TRP A 45 22.11 17.56 13.29
C TRP A 45 20.89 16.91 12.63
N TYR A 46 19.73 17.42 13.00
CA TYR A 46 18.40 16.98 12.58
C TYR A 46 17.93 17.66 11.26
N ASP A 47 18.81 18.48 10.68
CA ASP A 47 18.53 19.57 9.74
C ASP A 47 17.80 19.18 8.45
N MET A 48 17.85 17.91 8.04
CA MET A 48 17.09 17.41 6.88
C MET A 48 16.33 16.10 7.14
N ARG A 49 16.32 15.58 8.37
CA ARG A 49 15.51 14.40 8.71
C ARG A 49 14.03 14.76 8.80
N GLN A 50 13.75 15.91 9.43
CA GLN A 50 12.46 16.58 9.40
C GLN A 50 12.57 17.78 8.48
N GLN A 51 11.77 17.80 7.44
CA GLN A 51 11.77 18.85 6.44
C GLN A 51 10.50 19.67 6.63
N ALA A 52 10.56 20.98 6.37
CA ALA A 52 9.39 21.86 6.39
C ALA A 52 8.49 21.67 5.16
N LYS A 53 8.11 20.42 4.86
CA LYS A 53 7.17 20.06 3.81
C LYS A 53 6.32 18.89 4.30
N VAL A 54 5.07 18.85 3.87
CA VAL A 54 4.15 17.77 4.19
C VAL A 54 4.41 16.57 3.28
N LYS A 55 4.69 15.41 3.87
CA LYS A 55 4.81 14.12 3.16
C LYS A 55 3.45 13.39 3.14
N PRO A 56 3.24 12.45 2.20
CA PRO A 56 2.06 11.59 2.22
C PRO A 56 1.93 10.88 3.56
N LEU A 57 0.72 10.91 4.14
CA LEU A 57 0.37 10.30 5.43
C LEU A 57 1.14 10.85 6.65
N GLU A 58 1.77 12.02 6.55
CA GLU A 58 2.37 12.70 7.70
C GLU A 58 1.27 13.26 8.61
N SER A 59 1.53 13.34 9.92
CA SER A 59 0.64 14.03 10.85
C SER A 59 0.62 15.54 10.60
N SER A 60 -0.45 16.22 10.98
CA SER A 60 -0.56 17.68 10.90
C SER A 60 -1.14 18.26 12.17
N ASP A 61 -0.45 19.24 12.75
CA ASP A 61 -0.96 19.98 13.91
C ASP A 61 -1.89 21.14 13.51
N PHE A 62 -2.08 21.38 12.21
CA PHE A 62 -2.93 22.45 11.69
C PHE A 62 -4.41 22.04 11.65
N PHE A 63 -4.72 20.79 11.32
CA PHE A 63 -6.09 20.29 11.21
C PHE A 63 -6.50 19.53 12.49
N LEU A 64 -7.78 19.67 12.88
CA LEU A 64 -8.32 19.07 14.11
C LEU A 64 -8.24 17.54 14.15
N ASP A 65 -8.22 16.89 12.99
CA ASP A 65 -8.16 15.44 12.83
C ASP A 65 -6.73 14.89 12.75
N GLY A 66 -5.71 15.75 12.86
CA GLY A 66 -4.31 15.34 12.79
C GLY A 66 -3.84 14.91 11.41
N GLN A 67 -4.69 14.96 10.38
CA GLN A 67 -4.40 14.43 9.06
C GLN A 67 -3.89 15.51 8.12
N SER A 68 -2.69 15.32 7.57
CA SER A 68 -2.17 16.17 6.51
C SER A 68 -2.80 15.90 5.14
N SER A 69 -3.16 14.64 4.88
CA SER A 69 -3.89 14.23 3.68
C SER A 69 -5.36 14.55 3.82
N ARG A 70 -5.82 15.60 3.13
CA ARG A 70 -7.22 16.05 3.18
C ARG A 70 -8.10 15.19 2.26
N PRO A 71 -9.35 14.90 2.65
CA PRO A 71 -10.31 14.30 1.74
C PRO A 71 -10.55 15.22 0.55
N LEU A 72 -10.79 14.63 -0.61
CA LEU A 72 -11.24 15.36 -1.79
C LEU A 72 -12.64 15.91 -1.55
N LEU A 73 -12.95 17.07 -2.13
CA LEU A 73 -14.31 17.57 -2.15
C LEU A 73 -15.17 16.66 -3.04
N VAL A 74 -16.42 16.45 -2.62
CA VAL A 74 -17.38 15.64 -3.37
C VAL A 74 -17.59 16.24 -4.76
N ASP A 75 -17.81 15.38 -5.75
CA ASP A 75 -18.02 15.73 -7.16
C ASP A 75 -16.85 16.44 -7.86
N THR A 76 -15.64 16.39 -7.28
CA THR A 76 -14.43 16.87 -7.97
C THR A 76 -13.85 15.80 -8.88
N VAL A 77 -13.57 16.17 -10.13
CA VAL A 77 -12.97 15.28 -11.13
C VAL A 77 -11.55 15.74 -11.43
N ALA A 78 -10.57 14.87 -11.15
CA ALA A 78 -9.17 15.14 -11.47
C ALA A 78 -8.91 15.03 -12.98
N ARG A 79 -7.93 15.78 -13.48
CA ARG A 79 -7.48 15.66 -14.87
C ARG A 79 -7.03 14.21 -15.14
N GLY A 80 -7.49 13.63 -16.25
CA GLY A 80 -7.20 12.24 -16.62
C GLY A 80 -8.07 11.20 -15.90
N HIS A 81 -8.97 11.61 -15.00
CA HIS A 81 -9.86 10.72 -14.25
C HIS A 81 -11.34 10.95 -14.61
N LEU A 82 -11.62 11.38 -15.84
CA LEU A 82 -12.99 11.56 -16.32
C LEU A 82 -13.77 10.24 -16.29
N ASN A 83 -13.08 9.11 -16.52
CA ASN A 83 -13.63 7.77 -16.42
C ASN A 83 -14.98 7.62 -17.17
N SER A 84 -15.03 8.11 -18.41
CA SER A 84 -16.26 8.24 -19.19
C SER A 84 -16.85 6.92 -19.68
N ASP A 85 -16.04 5.86 -19.77
CA ASP A 85 -16.52 4.53 -20.14
C ASP A 85 -17.25 3.91 -18.95
N LYS A 86 -18.59 3.99 -18.96
CA LYS A 86 -19.45 3.48 -17.90
C LYS A 86 -19.33 1.96 -17.76
N ALA A 87 -19.23 1.23 -18.87
CA ALA A 87 -19.07 -0.22 -18.87
C ALA A 87 -17.76 -0.62 -18.17
N PHE A 88 -16.65 0.03 -18.49
CA PHE A 88 -15.35 -0.29 -17.90
C PHE A 88 -15.20 0.20 -16.46
N TYR A 89 -15.59 1.45 -16.15
CA TYR A 89 -15.31 2.06 -14.85
C TYR A 89 -16.40 1.81 -13.79
N GLN A 90 -17.63 1.47 -14.21
CA GLN A 90 -18.75 1.23 -13.30
C GLN A 90 -19.35 -0.19 -13.43
N GLY A 91 -19.04 -0.93 -14.50
CA GLY A 91 -19.62 -2.24 -14.74
C GLY A 91 -21.10 -2.18 -15.15
N MET A 92 -21.56 -1.02 -15.64
CA MET A 92 -22.95 -0.77 -16.01
C MET A 92 -23.06 -0.35 -17.47
N ASN A 93 -24.16 -0.73 -18.10
CA ASN A 93 -24.62 -0.21 -19.38
C ASN A 93 -25.19 1.22 -19.22
N GLU A 94 -25.49 1.87 -20.34
CA GLU A 94 -26.08 3.21 -20.35
C GLU A 94 -27.43 3.29 -19.62
N ASP A 95 -28.21 2.21 -19.62
CA ASP A 95 -29.51 2.08 -18.96
C ASP A 95 -29.44 1.68 -17.47
N ASP A 96 -28.25 1.76 -16.85
CA ASP A 96 -27.99 1.38 -15.46
C ASP A 96 -28.18 -0.12 -15.15
N THR A 97 -28.18 -0.96 -16.17
CA THR A 97 -28.13 -2.43 -15.99
C THR A 97 -26.69 -2.93 -15.95
N PRO A 98 -26.36 -3.97 -15.16
CA PRO A 98 -25.01 -4.53 -15.13
C PRO A 98 -24.59 -5.11 -16.49
N VAL A 99 -23.35 -4.89 -16.90
CA VAL A 99 -22.82 -5.45 -18.16
C VAL A 99 -22.77 -6.97 -18.12
N GLU A 100 -23.29 -7.63 -19.17
CA GLU A 100 -23.30 -9.09 -19.28
C GLU A 100 -21.97 -9.66 -19.77
N ASN A 101 -21.20 -8.87 -20.51
CA ASN A 101 -19.92 -9.28 -21.10
C ASN A 101 -18.76 -8.47 -20.49
N PHE A 102 -17.56 -9.03 -20.58
CA PHE A 102 -16.35 -8.32 -20.15
C PHE A 102 -16.03 -7.19 -21.14
N PRO A 103 -15.78 -5.95 -20.66
CA PRO A 103 -15.33 -4.85 -21.51
C PRO A 103 -13.83 -4.94 -21.87
N ILE A 104 -13.16 -6.01 -21.44
CA ILE A 104 -11.75 -6.29 -21.71
C ILE A 104 -11.59 -7.69 -22.31
N GLU A 105 -10.51 -7.89 -23.07
CA GLU A 105 -10.12 -9.21 -23.54
C GLU A 105 -9.62 -10.07 -22.37
N ILE A 106 -10.12 -11.31 -22.26
CA ILE A 106 -9.73 -12.25 -21.22
C ILE A 106 -8.62 -13.16 -21.73
N THR A 107 -7.38 -12.72 -21.54
CA THR A 107 -6.18 -13.52 -21.85
C THR A 107 -5.75 -14.37 -20.65
N ARG A 108 -4.77 -15.25 -20.87
CA ARG A 108 -4.17 -16.06 -19.79
C ARG A 108 -3.51 -15.18 -18.72
N GLU A 109 -2.84 -14.12 -19.15
CA GLU A 109 -2.16 -13.14 -18.30
C GLU A 109 -3.18 -12.40 -17.41
N VAL A 110 -4.34 -12.02 -17.96
CA VAL A 110 -5.44 -11.42 -17.20
C VAL A 110 -5.96 -12.38 -16.13
N LEU A 111 -6.11 -13.67 -16.45
CA LEU A 111 -6.54 -14.67 -15.48
C LEU A 111 -5.50 -14.89 -14.37
N GLU A 112 -4.22 -14.92 -14.70
CA GLU A 112 -3.13 -15.06 -13.71
C GLU A 112 -3.05 -13.83 -12.79
N ARG A 113 -3.19 -12.65 -13.38
CA ARG A 113 -3.31 -11.40 -12.63
C ARG A 113 -4.54 -11.40 -11.73
N GLY A 114 -5.68 -11.85 -12.24
CA GLY A 114 -6.93 -11.99 -11.51
C GLY A 114 -6.79 -12.91 -10.31
N ARG A 115 -6.12 -14.05 -10.48
CA ARG A 115 -5.79 -14.97 -9.40
C ARG A 115 -4.92 -14.32 -8.33
N GLU A 116 -3.84 -13.65 -8.72
CA GLU A 116 -2.94 -12.97 -7.80
C GLU A 116 -3.72 -11.97 -6.93
N ARG A 117 -4.54 -11.13 -7.58
CA ARG A 117 -5.33 -10.11 -6.90
C ARG A 117 -6.46 -10.68 -6.04
N TYR A 118 -7.10 -11.75 -6.49
CA TYR A 118 -8.08 -12.49 -5.71
C TYR A 118 -7.46 -13.08 -4.44
N ASP A 119 -6.29 -13.71 -4.56
CA ASP A 119 -5.58 -14.32 -3.43
C ASP A 119 -5.18 -13.27 -2.38
N ILE A 120 -4.85 -12.04 -2.81
CA ILE A 120 -4.50 -10.92 -1.91
C ILE A 120 -5.72 -10.34 -1.22
N PHE A 121 -6.78 -9.98 -1.97
CA PHE A 121 -7.87 -9.15 -1.48
C PHE A 121 -9.13 -9.91 -1.11
N CYS A 122 -9.42 -11.03 -1.79
CA CYS A 122 -10.73 -11.69 -1.74
C CYS A 122 -10.68 -13.02 -0.96
N ALA A 123 -9.63 -13.83 -1.18
CA ALA A 123 -9.48 -15.15 -0.59
C ALA A 123 -9.50 -15.20 0.96
N PRO A 124 -9.03 -14.18 1.71
CA PRO A 124 -9.13 -14.19 3.17
C PRO A 124 -10.57 -14.36 3.70
N CYS A 125 -11.57 -13.89 2.95
CA CYS A 125 -13.00 -14.06 3.27
C CYS A 125 -13.69 -15.10 2.39
N HIS A 126 -13.40 -15.11 1.08
CA HIS A 126 -14.09 -15.97 0.11
C HIS A 126 -13.47 -17.35 -0.08
N SER A 127 -12.34 -17.65 0.60
CA SER A 127 -11.44 -18.81 0.38
C SER A 127 -10.77 -18.79 -0.99
N ARG A 128 -9.73 -19.62 -1.19
CA ARG A 128 -9.09 -19.77 -2.52
C ARG A 128 -9.96 -20.50 -3.55
N VAL A 129 -10.95 -21.26 -3.09
CA VAL A 129 -11.85 -22.03 -3.94
C VAL A 129 -13.21 -21.34 -4.11
N GLY A 130 -13.40 -20.12 -3.60
CA GLY A 130 -14.66 -19.39 -3.74
C GLY A 130 -15.86 -19.95 -2.96
N ASN A 131 -15.64 -20.80 -1.95
CA ASN A 131 -16.73 -21.41 -1.18
C ASN A 131 -17.21 -20.56 0.03
N GLY A 132 -16.62 -19.38 0.24
CA GLY A 132 -17.00 -18.49 1.34
C GLY A 132 -16.47 -18.90 2.73
N GLN A 133 -15.54 -19.86 2.79
CA GLN A 133 -14.97 -20.38 4.05
C GLN A 133 -13.53 -19.88 4.30
N GLY A 134 -13.26 -18.61 3.96
CA GLY A 134 -11.95 -18.01 4.17
C GLY A 134 -11.53 -17.96 5.65
N MET A 135 -10.23 -17.77 5.90
CA MET A 135 -9.66 -17.77 7.26
C MET A 135 -10.31 -16.74 8.19
N ILE A 136 -10.82 -15.61 7.67
CA ILE A 136 -11.50 -14.59 8.48
C ILE A 136 -12.89 -15.07 8.94
N VAL A 137 -13.59 -15.84 8.10
CA VAL A 137 -14.89 -16.43 8.42
C VAL A 137 -14.76 -17.47 9.53
N GLN A 138 -13.70 -18.29 9.48
CA GLN A 138 -13.38 -19.28 10.51
C GLN A 138 -13.09 -18.64 11.89
N ARG A 139 -12.88 -17.32 11.93
CA ARG A 139 -12.64 -16.54 13.15
C ARG A 139 -13.87 -15.75 13.63
N GLY A 140 -15.05 -16.06 13.10
CA GLY A 140 -16.34 -15.53 13.58
C GLY A 140 -16.93 -14.40 12.75
N PHE A 141 -16.32 -14.04 11.61
CA PHE A 141 -16.93 -13.09 10.68
C PHE A 141 -18.08 -13.74 9.90
N LYS A 142 -19.08 -12.94 9.49
CA LYS A 142 -20.21 -13.45 8.70
C LYS A 142 -19.70 -14.03 7.39
N ALA A 143 -20.05 -15.29 7.11
CA ALA A 143 -19.66 -15.97 5.88
C ALA A 143 -20.27 -15.26 4.66
N PRO A 144 -19.46 -14.91 3.64
CA PRO A 144 -19.99 -14.51 2.35
C PRO A 144 -20.61 -15.71 1.63
N PRO A 145 -21.53 -15.49 0.67
CA PRO A 145 -22.06 -16.58 -0.14
C PRO A 145 -20.96 -17.25 -0.95
N SER A 146 -21.08 -18.56 -1.19
CA SER A 146 -20.23 -19.26 -2.14
C SER A 146 -20.50 -18.76 -3.55
N PHE A 147 -19.44 -18.59 -4.35
CA PHE A 147 -19.57 -18.25 -5.77
C PHE A 147 -20.19 -19.37 -6.61
N HIS A 148 -20.30 -20.58 -6.08
CA HIS A 148 -20.79 -21.76 -6.81
C HIS A 148 -22.31 -21.91 -6.80
N ILE A 149 -23.04 -21.06 -6.08
CA ILE A 149 -24.51 -21.08 -6.10
C ILE A 149 -25.04 -20.53 -7.42
N ASP A 150 -26.15 -21.09 -7.91
CA ASP A 150 -26.75 -20.77 -9.22
C ASP A 150 -26.96 -19.27 -9.41
N ARG A 151 -27.57 -18.61 -8.43
CA ARG A 151 -27.79 -17.15 -8.43
C ARG A 151 -26.53 -16.34 -8.76
N LEU A 152 -25.36 -16.76 -8.27
CA LEU A 152 -24.11 -16.06 -8.53
C LEU A 152 -23.46 -16.53 -9.84
N ARG A 153 -23.57 -17.80 -10.20
CA ARG A 153 -23.08 -18.27 -11.51
C ARG A 153 -23.77 -17.56 -12.67
N GLU A 154 -25.08 -17.36 -12.54
CA GLU A 154 -25.93 -16.66 -13.51
C GLU A 154 -25.82 -15.13 -13.42
N ALA A 155 -25.19 -14.58 -12.37
CA ALA A 155 -25.04 -13.14 -12.25
C ALA A 155 -24.07 -12.59 -13.31
N PRO A 156 -24.40 -11.44 -13.94
CA PRO A 156 -23.55 -10.83 -14.95
C PRO A 156 -22.23 -10.32 -14.35
N PRO A 157 -21.12 -10.26 -15.12
CA PRO A 157 -19.84 -9.70 -14.66
C PRO A 157 -19.96 -8.31 -14.03
N GLY A 158 -20.82 -7.44 -14.58
CA GLY A 158 -21.08 -6.11 -14.04
C GLY A 158 -21.56 -6.10 -12.58
N TYR A 159 -22.33 -7.10 -12.16
CA TYR A 159 -22.79 -7.23 -10.76
C TYR A 159 -21.61 -7.40 -9.81
N TYR A 160 -20.62 -8.21 -10.19
CA TYR A 160 -19.42 -8.39 -9.38
C TYR A 160 -18.57 -7.12 -9.33
N TYR A 161 -18.49 -6.40 -10.45
CA TYR A 161 -17.76 -5.14 -10.51
C TYR A 161 -18.37 -4.12 -9.54
N ASP A 162 -19.70 -4.00 -9.53
CA ASP A 162 -20.42 -3.14 -8.59
C ASP A 162 -20.17 -3.55 -7.13
N VAL A 163 -20.31 -4.85 -6.80
CA VAL A 163 -20.05 -5.35 -5.43
C VAL A 163 -18.62 -5.10 -4.97
N ILE A 164 -17.61 -5.24 -5.84
CA ILE A 164 -16.21 -4.95 -5.51
C ILE A 164 -16.02 -3.43 -5.30
N THR A 165 -16.65 -2.62 -6.15
CA THR A 165 -16.50 -1.16 -6.16
C THR A 165 -17.21 -0.49 -5.00
N ASN A 166 -18.46 -0.85 -4.75
CA ASN A 166 -19.34 -0.16 -3.81
C ASN A 166 -19.53 -0.94 -2.50
N GLY A 167 -19.17 -2.22 -2.48
CA GLY A 167 -19.46 -3.12 -1.36
C GLY A 167 -20.88 -3.68 -1.44
N PHE A 168 -21.17 -4.66 -0.59
CA PHE A 168 -22.51 -5.26 -0.50
C PHE A 168 -22.77 -5.90 0.87
N GLY A 169 -23.85 -5.49 1.52
CA GLY A 169 -24.18 -5.97 2.87
C GLY A 169 -23.07 -5.67 3.87
N VAL A 170 -22.35 -6.69 4.32
CA VAL A 170 -21.22 -6.56 5.25
C VAL A 170 -19.85 -6.44 4.55
N MET A 171 -19.81 -6.62 3.23
CA MET A 171 -18.59 -6.45 2.44
C MET A 171 -18.36 -4.96 2.19
N TYR A 172 -17.23 -4.43 2.68
CA TYR A 172 -16.80 -3.06 2.40
C TYR A 172 -16.41 -2.87 0.93
N SER A 173 -16.44 -1.63 0.47
CA SER A 173 -15.86 -1.22 -0.81
C SER A 173 -14.36 -1.54 -0.87
N TYR A 174 -13.90 -2.00 -2.04
CA TYR A 174 -12.48 -2.18 -2.38
C TYR A 174 -11.98 -1.15 -3.39
N ALA A 175 -12.77 -0.11 -3.71
CA ALA A 175 -12.45 0.80 -4.80
C ALA A 175 -11.11 1.54 -4.64
N SER A 176 -10.71 1.83 -3.41
CA SER A 176 -9.43 2.51 -3.09
C SER A 176 -8.22 1.57 -3.08
N ARG A 177 -8.43 0.26 -3.16
CA ARG A 177 -7.38 -0.78 -3.02
C ARG A 177 -7.18 -1.59 -4.29
N VAL A 178 -8.24 -1.74 -5.08
CA VAL A 178 -8.24 -2.52 -6.32
C VAL A 178 -8.61 -1.59 -7.49
N PRO A 179 -7.68 -1.35 -8.43
CA PRO A 179 -7.95 -0.49 -9.58
C PRO A 179 -8.91 -1.19 -10.58
N PRO A 180 -9.63 -0.43 -11.44
CA PRO A 180 -10.66 -0.97 -12.35
C PRO A 180 -10.25 -2.20 -13.16
N GLU A 181 -9.06 -2.19 -13.75
CA GLU A 181 -8.51 -3.30 -14.53
C GLU A 181 -8.32 -4.57 -13.69
N ASP A 182 -7.84 -4.45 -12.46
CA ASP A 182 -7.66 -5.57 -11.54
C ASP A 182 -9.03 -6.09 -11.05
N ARG A 183 -10.08 -5.25 -10.99
CA ARG A 183 -11.45 -5.72 -10.68
C ARG A 183 -11.95 -6.64 -11.77
N TRP A 184 -11.82 -6.26 -13.04
CA TRP A 184 -12.19 -7.12 -14.17
C TRP A 184 -11.39 -8.43 -14.20
N ALA A 185 -10.08 -8.37 -13.93
CA ALA A 185 -9.24 -9.55 -13.82
C ALA A 185 -9.70 -10.50 -12.69
N ILE A 186 -10.02 -9.97 -11.51
CA ILE A 186 -10.59 -10.74 -10.40
C ILE A 186 -11.90 -11.41 -10.81
N ILE A 187 -12.79 -10.67 -11.49
CA ILE A 187 -14.10 -11.19 -11.92
C ILE A 187 -13.93 -12.32 -12.93
N ALA A 188 -13.00 -12.19 -13.87
CA ALA A 188 -12.65 -13.26 -14.81
C ALA A 188 -12.14 -14.50 -14.06
N TYR A 189 -11.31 -14.32 -13.03
CA TYR A 189 -10.87 -15.43 -12.18
C TYR A 189 -12.01 -16.05 -11.37
N ILE A 190 -12.97 -15.27 -10.87
CA ILE A 190 -14.18 -15.79 -10.21
C ILE A 190 -14.99 -16.66 -11.18
N LYS A 191 -15.17 -16.23 -12.44
CA LYS A 191 -15.84 -17.05 -13.47
C LYS A 191 -15.07 -18.35 -13.75
N ALA A 192 -13.74 -18.30 -13.79
CA ALA A 192 -12.91 -19.51 -13.91
C ALA A 192 -13.07 -20.46 -12.70
N LEU A 193 -13.17 -19.92 -11.47
CA LEU A 193 -13.44 -20.74 -10.28
C LEU A 193 -14.81 -21.42 -10.37
N GLN A 194 -15.85 -20.70 -10.83
CA GLN A 194 -17.18 -21.27 -11.03
C GLN A 194 -17.16 -22.42 -12.06
N LEU A 195 -16.44 -22.26 -13.17
CA LEU A 195 -16.23 -23.31 -14.15
C LEU A 195 -15.47 -24.51 -13.56
N SER A 196 -14.45 -24.27 -12.72
CA SER A 196 -13.64 -25.37 -12.15
C SER A 196 -14.43 -26.39 -11.32
N GLN A 197 -15.59 -26.01 -10.78
CA GLN A 197 -16.45 -26.87 -9.98
C GLN A 197 -17.69 -27.37 -10.73
N ASN A 198 -17.92 -26.92 -11.96
CA ASN A 198 -19.11 -27.25 -12.75
C ASN A 198 -18.79 -27.41 -14.25
N ALA A 199 -17.55 -27.76 -14.59
CA ALA A 199 -17.17 -28.05 -15.96
C ALA A 199 -17.78 -29.39 -16.39
N THR A 200 -18.29 -29.41 -17.61
CA THR A 200 -18.82 -30.60 -18.29
C THR A 200 -17.87 -30.98 -19.44
N LEU A 201 -18.03 -32.18 -20.00
CA LEU A 201 -17.26 -32.59 -21.18
C LEU A 201 -17.52 -31.68 -22.40
N ASP A 202 -18.67 -31.01 -22.44
CA ASP A 202 -19.01 -30.10 -23.54
C ASP A 202 -18.20 -28.80 -23.50
N ASP A 203 -17.70 -28.40 -22.33
CA ASP A 203 -16.84 -27.22 -22.16
C ASP A 203 -15.40 -27.46 -22.65
N VAL A 204 -15.04 -28.72 -22.92
CA VAL A 204 -13.70 -29.10 -23.37
C VAL A 204 -13.68 -29.12 -24.91
N PRO A 205 -12.71 -28.44 -25.56
CA PRO A 205 -12.54 -28.49 -27.01
C PRO A 205 -12.48 -29.94 -27.52
N PRO A 206 -13.16 -30.27 -28.64
CA PRO A 206 -13.26 -31.66 -29.13
C PRO A 206 -11.91 -32.36 -29.31
N ASP A 207 -10.87 -31.61 -29.70
CA ASP A 207 -9.49 -32.08 -29.89
C ASP A 207 -8.76 -32.41 -28.57
N GLN A 208 -9.29 -31.97 -27.43
CA GLN A 208 -8.72 -32.22 -26.10
C GLN A 208 -9.50 -33.25 -25.27
N ARG A 209 -10.72 -33.62 -25.69
CA ARG A 209 -11.57 -34.57 -24.93
C ARG A 209 -10.92 -35.94 -24.75
N SER A 210 -10.21 -36.43 -25.76
CA SER A 210 -9.51 -37.73 -25.71
C SER A 210 -8.42 -37.79 -24.63
N LYS A 211 -7.83 -36.66 -24.25
CA LYS A 211 -6.81 -36.58 -23.19
C LYS A 211 -7.38 -36.78 -21.79
N LEU A 212 -8.70 -36.67 -21.62
CA LEU A 212 -9.40 -36.85 -20.34
C LEU A 212 -9.84 -38.30 -20.09
N GLU A 213 -9.86 -39.12 -21.15
CA GLU A 213 -10.21 -40.55 -21.08
C GLU A 213 -9.03 -41.42 -20.64
N GLU A 214 -7.80 -40.88 -20.71
CA GLU A 214 -6.63 -41.54 -20.12
C GLU A 214 -6.70 -41.43 -18.59
N PRO A 215 -6.67 -42.56 -17.85
CA PRO A 215 -6.71 -42.53 -16.39
C PRO A 215 -5.51 -41.73 -15.86
N GLY A 216 -5.80 -40.68 -15.09
CA GLY A 216 -4.82 -39.70 -14.62
C GLY A 216 -3.62 -40.32 -13.90
N GLN A 217 -2.43 -39.81 -14.23
CA GLN A 217 -1.16 -40.09 -13.55
C GLN A 217 -1.07 -39.36 -12.22
#